data_AF-A0A239PL81-F1
#
_entry.id   AF-A0A239PL81-F1
#
_cell.length_a   1.000
_cell.length_b   1.000
_cell.length_c   1.000
_cell.angle_alpha   90.00
_cell.angle_beta   90.00
_cell.angle_gamma   90.00
#
_symmetry.space_group_name_H-M   'P 1'
#
loop_
_entity.id
_entity.type
_entity.pdbx_description
1 polymer ?
#
loop_
_entity_poly.entity_id
_entity_poly.type
_entity_poly.pdbx_seq_one_letter_code
_entity_poly.pdbx_strand_id
1 'polypeptide(L)'
;MKIAIVILAVLGAIAAGFLGVKWLGDLSALGNMSELQRMAVRSAAAAQGQSLDKMGAAAFLLILAFLAGLAGAFFTLKNRLPLAGGLLVGAGLVPVLIQPQAVVFTFLLIAAGGLAFFSHAKKKGSPS
;
A
#
# COMPACT_ATOMS: atom_id res chain seq x y z
N MET A 1 -11.68 -13.32 14.08
CA MET A 1 -11.25 -11.97 13.67
C MET A 1 -9.79 -11.89 13.27
N LYS A 2 -8.82 -12.39 14.06
CA LYS A 2 -7.38 -12.33 13.71
C LYS A 2 -7.03 -12.93 12.34
N ILE A 3 -7.58 -14.11 12.02
CA ILE A 3 -7.36 -14.78 10.73
C ILE A 3 -7.83 -13.90 9.57
N ALA A 4 -9.00 -13.25 9.70
CA ALA A 4 -9.50 -12.33 8.68
C ALA A 4 -8.58 -11.12 8.48
N ILE A 5 -8.06 -10.53 9.57
CA ILE A 5 -7.06 -9.44 9.49
C ILE A 5 -5.80 -9.91 8.79
N VAL A 6 -5.30 -11.11 9.11
CA VAL A 6 -4.10 -11.68 8.48
C VAL A 6 -4.32 -11.91 6.99
N ILE A 7 -5.45 -12.49 6.59
CA ILE A 7 -5.78 -12.73 5.18
C ILE A 7 -5.85 -11.40 4.44
N LEU A 8 -6.56 -10.40 4.97
CA LEU A 8 -6.67 -9.07 4.35
C LEU A 8 -5.32 -8.36 4.27
N ALA A 9 -4.50 -8.46 5.31
CA ALA A 9 -3.16 -7.88 5.34
C ALA A 9 -2.25 -8.52 4.29
N VAL A 10 -2.29 -9.85 4.14
CA VAL A 10 -1.48 -10.57 3.13
C VAL A 10 -1.97 -10.27 1.72
N LEU A 11 -3.28 -10.33 1.46
CA LEU A 11 -3.84 -10.00 0.14
C LEU A 11 -3.56 -8.54 -0.23
N GLY A 12 -3.75 -7.61 0.72
CA GLY A 12 -3.42 -6.20 0.51
C GLY A 12 -1.93 -5.96 0.30
N ALA A 13 -1.07 -6.68 1.03
CA ALA A 13 0.37 -6.61 0.83
C ALA A 13 0.74 -7.04 -0.59
N ILE A 14 0.29 -8.22 -1.01
CA ILE A 14 0.57 -8.77 -2.34
C ILE A 14 0.06 -7.82 -3.44
N ALA A 15 -1.17 -7.32 -3.29
CA ALA A 15 -1.76 -6.36 -4.22
C ALA A 15 -0.93 -5.07 -4.33
N ALA A 16 -0.53 -4.49 -3.19
CA ALA A 16 0.34 -3.31 -3.16
C ALA A 16 1.72 -3.59 -3.76
N GLY A 17 2.36 -4.70 -3.39
CA GLY A 17 3.67 -5.10 -3.91
C GLY A 17 3.65 -5.32 -5.42
N PHE A 18 2.63 -6.00 -5.95
CA PHE A 18 2.44 -6.19 -7.39
C PHE A 18 2.31 -4.86 -8.12
N LEU A 19 1.48 -3.93 -7.60
CA LEU A 19 1.34 -2.61 -8.18
C LEU A 19 2.66 -1.82 -8.15
N GLY A 20 3.40 -1.89 -7.04
CA GLY A 20 4.70 -1.22 -6.90
C GLY A 20 5.73 -1.73 -7.91
N VAL A 21 5.84 -3.05 -8.08
CA VAL A 21 6.73 -3.65 -9.08
C VAL A 21 6.29 -3.29 -10.50
N LYS A 22 4.98 -3.33 -10.78
CA LYS A 22 4.44 -2.92 -12.08
C LYS A 22 4.82 -1.47 -12.41
N TRP A 23 4.61 -0.54 -11.48
CA TRP A 23 4.93 0.87 -11.71
C TRP A 23 6.43 1.12 -11.89
N LEU A 24 7.29 0.43 -11.13
CA LEU A 24 8.74 0.49 -11.37
C LEU A 24 9.12 -0.09 -12.73
N GLY A 25 8.48 -1.19 -13.14
CA GLY A 25 8.65 -1.79 -14.46
C GLY A 25 8.29 -0.81 -15.59
N ASP A 26 7.11 -0.20 -15.49
CA ASP A 26 6.62 0.80 -16.46
C ASP A 26 7.57 2.02 -16.53
N LEU A 27 8.11 2.48 -15.40
CA LEU A 27 9.10 3.56 -15.34
C LEU A 27 10.48 3.15 -15.92
N SER A 28 10.91 1.92 -15.68
CA SER A 28 12.17 1.41 -16.23
C SER A 28 12.12 1.24 -17.75
N ALA A 29 10.96 0.84 -18.29
CA ALA A 29 10.73 0.75 -19.73
C ALA A 29 10.85 2.12 -20.41
N LEU A 30 10.41 3.19 -19.75
CA LEU A 30 10.61 4.57 -20.22
C LEU A 30 12.09 4.97 -20.24
N GLY A 31 12.90 4.41 -19.34
CA GLY A 31 14.36 4.58 -19.31
C GLY A 31 15.10 4.00 -20.52
N ASN A 32 14.48 3.07 -21.26
CA ASN A 32 15.03 2.46 -22.46
C ASN A 32 14.52 3.12 -23.76
N MET A 33 13.61 4.09 -23.67
CA MET A 33 13.08 4.81 -24.83
C MET A 33 13.99 5.97 -25.27
N SER A 34 13.87 6.35 -26.54
CA SER A 34 14.48 7.58 -27.07
C SER A 34 13.95 8.83 -26.35
N GLU A 35 14.73 9.92 -26.31
CA GLU A 35 14.33 11.16 -25.64
C GLU A 35 13.02 11.74 -26.19
N LEU A 36 12.79 11.65 -27.51
CA LEU A 36 11.54 12.07 -28.16
C LEU A 36 10.33 11.29 -27.63
N GLN A 37 10.45 9.97 -27.44
CA GLN A 37 9.39 9.15 -26.88
C GLN A 37 9.16 9.44 -25.39
N ARG A 38 10.22 9.68 -24.61
CA ARG A 38 10.09 10.08 -23.20
C ARG A 38 9.38 11.42 -23.06
N MET A 39 9.67 12.39 -23.93
CA MET A 39 8.98 13.68 -23.93
C MET A 39 7.50 13.50 -24.26
N ALA A 40 7.15 12.70 -25.27
CA ALA A 40 5.76 12.42 -25.62
C ALA A 40 4.96 11.77 -24.48
N VAL A 41 5.57 10.79 -23.78
CA VAL A 41 4.93 10.14 -22.61
C VAL A 41 4.82 11.10 -21.43
N ARG A 42 5.85 11.91 -21.16
CA ARG A 42 5.80 12.94 -20.11
C ARG A 42 4.72 13.97 -20.38
N SER A 43 4.59 14.45 -21.63
CA SER A 43 3.55 15.40 -22.00
C SER A 43 2.16 14.79 -21.90
N ALA A 44 1.99 13.52 -22.29
CA ALA A 44 0.72 12.81 -22.17
C ALA A 44 0.34 12.58 -20.70
N ALA A 45 1.30 12.18 -19.86
CA ALA A 45 1.09 12.02 -18.42
C ALA A 45 0.74 13.35 -17.75
N ALA A 46 1.45 14.43 -18.10
CA ALA A 46 1.17 15.78 -17.60
C ALA A 46 -0.23 16.27 -18.02
N ALA A 47 -0.65 16.00 -19.25
CA ALA A 47 -2.01 16.31 -19.72
C ALA A 47 -3.10 15.54 -18.96
N GLN A 48 -2.77 14.37 -18.40
CA GLN A 48 -3.66 13.58 -17.53
C GLN A 48 -3.51 13.94 -16.03
N GLY A 49 -2.73 14.99 -15.70
CA GLY A 49 -2.46 15.39 -14.33
C GLY A 49 -1.58 14.39 -13.55
N GLN A 50 -0.95 13.44 -14.22
CA GLN A 50 -0.08 12.44 -13.62
C GLN A 50 1.38 12.93 -13.62
N SER A 51 2.05 12.78 -12.49
CA SER A 51 3.49 13.01 -12.38
C SER A 51 4.21 11.67 -12.28
N LEU A 52 5.07 11.39 -13.27
CA LEU A 52 5.90 10.17 -13.29
C LEU A 52 6.83 10.09 -12.07
N ASP A 53 7.29 11.23 -11.56
CA ASP A 53 8.13 11.30 -10.36
C ASP A 53 7.34 10.86 -9.11
N LYS A 54 6.09 11.32 -8.98
CA LYS A 54 5.17 10.88 -7.91
C LYS A 54 4.83 9.40 -8.02
N MET A 55 4.66 8.90 -9.24
CA MET A 55 4.42 7.48 -9.51
C MET A 55 5.62 6.62 -9.06
N GLY A 56 6.85 7.07 -9.31
CA GLY A 56 8.07 6.40 -8.84
C GLY A 56 8.17 6.36 -7.31
N ALA A 57 7.95 7.50 -6.65
CA ALA A 57 7.94 7.56 -5.19
C ALA A 57 6.85 6.66 -4.58
N ALA A 58 5.65 6.69 -5.14
CA ALA A 58 4.55 5.85 -4.69
C ALA A 58 4.82 4.35 -4.93
N ALA A 59 5.52 3.98 -6.02
CA ALA A 59 5.90 2.60 -6.28
C ALA A 59 6.85 2.03 -5.21
N PHE A 60 7.85 2.80 -4.78
CA PHE A 60 8.71 2.42 -3.65
C PHE A 60 7.91 2.28 -2.34
N LEU A 61 6.99 3.21 -2.08
CA LEU A 61 6.14 3.14 -0.90
C LEU A 61 5.20 1.94 -0.91
N LEU A 62 4.71 1.52 -2.08
CA LEU A 62 3.90 0.32 -2.24
C LEU A 62 4.70 -0.96 -1.97
N ILE A 63 5.99 -1.00 -2.33
CA ILE A 63 6.88 -2.11 -1.98
C ILE A 63 7.17 -2.11 -0.47
N LEU A 64 7.39 -0.95 0.13
CA LEU A 64 7.48 -0.84 1.59
C LEU A 64 6.16 -1.25 2.27
N ALA A 65 5.02 -0.93 1.66
CA ALA A 65 3.71 -1.34 2.15
C ALA A 65 3.50 -2.86 2.09
N PHE A 66 4.09 -3.55 1.11
CA PHE A 66 4.12 -5.02 1.08
C PHE A 66 4.85 -5.57 2.32
N LEU A 67 6.05 -5.06 2.62
CA LEU A 67 6.81 -5.48 3.81
C LEU A 67 6.08 -5.14 5.11
N ALA A 68 5.50 -3.94 5.18
CA ALA A 68 4.70 -3.49 6.31
C ALA A 68 3.42 -4.33 6.47
N GLY A 69 2.80 -4.76 5.37
CA GLY A 69 1.65 -5.65 5.36
C GLY A 69 1.96 -7.02 5.96
N LEU A 70 3.08 -7.62 5.55
CA LEU A 70 3.56 -8.89 6.13
C LEU A 70 3.91 -8.74 7.61
N ALA A 71 4.62 -7.67 7.98
CA ALA A 71 4.93 -7.37 9.38
C ALA A 71 3.66 -7.15 10.21
N GLY A 72 2.64 -6.48 9.66
CA GLY A 72 1.34 -6.25 10.30
C GLY A 72 0.57 -7.54 10.51
N ALA A 73 0.59 -8.46 9.54
CA ALA A 73 0.04 -9.80 9.67
C ALA A 73 0.75 -10.57 10.82
N PHE A 74 2.08 -10.51 10.87
CA PHE A 74 2.86 -11.14 11.95
C PHE A 74 2.56 -10.54 13.34
N PHE A 75 2.45 -9.21 13.45
CA PHE A 75 2.07 -8.56 14.71
C PHE A 75 0.66 -8.91 15.15
N THR A 76 -0.26 -9.12 14.21
CA THR A 76 -1.62 -9.60 14.48
C THR A 76 -1.60 -10.99 15.11
N LEU A 77 -0.76 -11.90 14.60
CA LEU A 77 -0.58 -13.24 15.18
C LEU A 77 0.00 -13.17 16.60
N LYS A 78 0.92 -12.23 16.86
CA LYS A 78 1.49 -11.97 18.19
C LYS A 78 0.57 -11.21 19.16
N ASN A 79 -0.72 -11.03 18.82
CA ASN A 79 -1.68 -10.25 19.62
C ASN A 79 -1.34 -8.77 19.81
N ARG A 80 -0.39 -8.21 19.05
CA ARG A 80 -0.01 -6.79 19.12
C ARG A 80 -0.86 -5.96 18.15
N LEU A 81 -2.17 -6.02 18.34
CA LEU A 81 -3.19 -5.40 17.48
C LEU A 81 -3.04 -3.88 17.25
N PRO A 82 -2.69 -3.03 18.24
CA PRO A 82 -2.53 -1.60 17.98
C PRO A 82 -1.32 -1.28 17.09
N LEU A 83 -0.20 -2.02 17.25
CA LEU A 83 0.96 -1.88 16.38
C LEU A 83 0.65 -2.38 14.97
N ALA A 84 -0.03 -3.53 14.85
CA ALA A 84 -0.48 -4.05 13.57
C ALA A 84 -1.43 -3.06 12.86
N GLY A 85 -2.41 -2.50 13.60
CA GLY A 85 -3.35 -1.52 13.08
C GLY A 85 -2.64 -0.27 12.55
N GLY A 86 -1.77 0.34 13.36
CA GLY A 86 -1.03 1.54 12.94
C GLY A 86 -0.14 1.29 11.73
N LEU A 87 0.55 0.14 11.69
CA LEU A 87 1.42 -0.23 10.59
C LEU A 87 0.64 -0.45 9.29
N LEU A 88 -0.48 -1.18 9.34
CA LEU A 88 -1.31 -1.49 8.17
C LEU A 88 -2.03 -0.25 7.63
N VAL A 89 -2.60 0.58 8.51
CA VAL A 89 -3.25 1.84 8.12
C VAL A 89 -2.21 2.81 7.54
N GLY A 90 -1.06 2.98 8.21
CA GLY A 90 0.01 3.86 7.72
C GLY A 90 0.55 3.41 6.37
N ALA A 91 0.85 2.12 6.22
CA ALA A 91 1.30 1.54 4.95
C ALA A 91 0.28 1.72 3.82
N GLY A 92 -1.02 1.69 4.14
CA GLY A 92 -2.07 1.87 3.15
C GLY A 92 -2.33 3.34 2.77
N LEU A 93 -2.20 4.27 3.71
CA LEU A 93 -2.49 5.69 3.51
C LEU A 93 -1.35 6.46 2.84
N VAL A 94 -0.10 6.20 3.22
CA VAL A 94 1.05 6.98 2.74
C VAL A 94 1.17 6.98 1.20
N PRO A 95 1.02 5.84 0.49
CA PRO A 95 1.05 5.84 -0.98
C PRO A 95 -0.10 6.65 -1.61
N VAL A 96 -1.27 6.65 -0.97
CA VAL A 96 -2.49 7.30 -1.46
C VAL A 96 -2.39 8.82 -1.41
N LEU A 97 -1.69 9.36 -0.40
CA LEU A 97 -1.43 10.79 -0.28
C LEU A 97 -0.55 11.33 -1.40
N ILE A 98 0.31 10.48 -1.99
CA ILE A 98 1.18 10.86 -3.09
C ILE A 98 0.52 10.61 -4.43
N GLN A 99 -0.11 9.45 -4.58
CA GLN A 99 -0.79 9.04 -5.80
C GLN A 99 -2.14 8.41 -5.46
N PRO A 100 -3.27 9.15 -5.63
CA PRO A 100 -4.60 8.69 -5.23
C PRO A 100 -5.02 7.35 -5.85
N GLN A 101 -4.51 7.04 -7.05
CA GLN A 101 -4.77 5.78 -7.74
C GLN A 101 -4.26 4.54 -6.97
N ALA A 102 -3.29 4.72 -6.05
CA ALA A 102 -2.79 3.64 -5.21
C ALA A 102 -3.87 3.06 -4.27
N VAL A 103 -4.95 3.81 -4.00
CA VAL A 103 -6.00 3.38 -3.05
C VAL A 103 -6.66 2.07 -3.47
N VAL A 104 -6.74 1.79 -4.77
CA VAL A 104 -7.35 0.58 -5.33
C VAL A 104 -6.63 -0.69 -4.86
N PHE A 105 -5.34 -0.59 -4.54
CA PHE A 105 -4.53 -1.73 -4.10
C PHE A 105 -4.17 -1.65 -2.62
N THR A 106 -4.26 -0.46 -1.99
CA THR A 106 -3.99 -0.28 -0.56
C THR A 106 -5.23 -0.32 0.33
N PHE A 107 -6.45 -0.27 -0.21
CA PHE A 107 -7.67 -0.27 0.62
C PHE A 107 -7.77 -1.53 1.50
N LEU A 108 -7.27 -2.68 1.03
CA LEU A 108 -7.24 -3.92 1.81
C LEU A 108 -6.36 -3.79 3.05
N LEU A 109 -5.23 -3.09 2.95
CA LEU A 109 -4.34 -2.80 4.09
C LEU A 109 -5.03 -1.88 5.09
N ILE A 110 -5.71 -0.83 4.60
CA ILE A 110 -6.47 0.10 5.44
C ILE A 110 -7.60 -0.64 6.17
N ALA A 111 -8.36 -1.48 5.46
CA ALA A 111 -9.44 -2.30 6.04
C ALA A 111 -8.91 -3.29 7.07
N ALA A 112 -7.79 -3.97 6.79
CA ALA A 112 -7.13 -4.87 7.74
C ALA A 112 -6.70 -4.12 9.01
N GLY A 113 -6.11 -2.92 8.86
CA GLY A 113 -5.70 -2.09 9.98
C GLY A 113 -6.87 -1.56 10.81
N GLY A 114 -7.96 -1.14 10.16
CA GLY A 114 -9.20 -0.75 10.84
C GLY A 114 -9.81 -1.90 11.65
N LEU A 115 -9.86 -3.11 11.07
CA LEU A 115 -10.31 -4.31 11.77
C LEU A 115 -9.40 -4.68 12.95
N ALA A 116 -8.09 -4.44 12.85
CA ALA A 116 -7.15 -4.66 13.94
C ALA A 116 -7.41 -3.71 15.13
N PHE A 117 -7.65 -2.42 14.86
CA PHE A 117 -8.04 -1.46 15.89
C PHE A 117 -9.39 -1.79 16.53
N PHE A 118 -10.39 -2.13 15.71
CA PHE A 118 -11.71 -2.54 16.22
C PHE A 118 -11.61 -3.79 17.11
N SER A 119 -10.82 -4.78 16.70
CA SER A 119 -10.58 -5.99 17.48
C SER A 119 -9.86 -5.70 18.80
N HIS A 120 -8.98 -4.70 18.84
CA HIS A 120 -8.33 -4.25 20.07
C HIS A 120 -9.32 -3.57 21.02
N ALA A 121 -10.16 -2.66 20.50
CA ALA A 121 -11.18 -1.96 21.28
C ALA A 121 -12.18 -2.94 21.92
N LYS A 122 -12.67 -3.92 21.15
CA LYS A 122 -13.57 -4.97 21.67
C LYS A 122 -12.93 -5.79 22.80
N LYS A 123 -11.63 -6.09 22.70
CA LYS A 123 -10.92 -6.87 23.72
C LYS A 123 -10.72 -6.09 25.02
N LYS A 124 -10.66 -4.76 24.96
CA LYS A 124 -10.49 -3.87 26.12
C LYS A 124 -11.82 -3.56 26.83
N GLY A 125 -12.95 -3.63 26.11
CA GLY A 125 -14.29 -3.32 26.62
C GLY A 125 -15.09 -4.52 27.17
N SER A 126 -14.50 -5.70 27.27
CA SER A 126 -15.13 -6.84 27.96
C SER A 126 -14.73 -6.78 29.43
N PRO A 127 -15.61 -6.34 30.36
CA PRO A 127 -15.34 -6.49 31.78
C PRO A 127 -15.24 -8.00 32.07
N SER A 128 -14.11 -8.40 32.63
CA SER A 128 -13.89 -9.71 33.25
C SER A 128 -14.65 -9.79 34.56
#